data_AF-A0A968N2D5-F1
#
_entry.id   AF-A0A968N2D5-F1
#
_cell.length_a   1.000
_cell.length_b   1.000
_cell.length_c   1.000
_cell.angle_alpha   90.00
_cell.angle_beta   90.00
_cell.angle_gamma   90.00
#
_symmetry.space_group_name_H-M   'P 1'
#
loop_
_entity.id
_entity.type
_entity.pdbx_description
1 polymer ?
#
loop_
_entity_poly.entity_id
_entity_poly.type
_entity_poly.pdbx_seq_one_letter_code
_entity_poly.pdbx_strand_id
1 'polypeptide(L)'
;MGRPTRLPLLLLMLTGMSPAIATPAQANTAAASEPAFKHLLRALRFSQGEFSLILADCPDAEQRCHLTHQLRERLSHRLQDVTLPISASTLLSSLQSALNHPGDPDAVMVSGLEQVEDVVAVLCAANLTRNDLRRCCPLPLVLWVTPEILRLLKRLAPDLSSWAAPVIRFA
;
A
#
# COMPACT_ATOMS: atom_id res chain seq x y z
N MET A 1 -5.93 32.83 -74.37
CA MET A 1 -7.15 33.62 -74.63
C MET A 1 -8.30 32.91 -73.91
N GLY A 2 -8.98 33.58 -72.96
CA GLY A 2 -10.21 33.08 -72.32
C GLY A 2 -10.10 32.59 -70.86
N ARG A 3 -10.04 33.52 -69.89
CA ARG A 3 -10.80 33.39 -68.62
C ARG A 3 -12.24 33.92 -68.89
N PRO A 4 -13.31 33.78 -68.05
CA PRO A 4 -13.32 33.49 -66.60
C PRO A 4 -14.55 32.65 -66.08
N THR A 5 -14.67 32.60 -64.73
CA THR A 5 -15.94 32.60 -63.93
C THR A 5 -16.76 31.29 -63.83
N ARG A 6 -17.27 30.81 -62.67
CA ARG A 6 -17.76 31.48 -61.45
C ARG A 6 -17.61 30.59 -60.19
N LEU A 7 -17.25 31.22 -59.06
CA LEU A 7 -17.75 30.84 -57.73
C LEU A 7 -19.12 31.52 -57.51
N PRO A 8 -19.93 31.04 -56.55
CA PRO A 8 -20.18 31.93 -55.41
C PRO A 8 -20.08 31.25 -54.04
N LEU A 9 -19.67 32.09 -53.08
CA LEU A 9 -19.73 31.92 -51.62
C LEU A 9 -21.17 31.80 -51.10
N LEU A 10 -21.37 31.05 -50.02
CA LEU A 10 -21.79 31.50 -48.67
C LEU A 10 -22.14 30.23 -47.83
N LEU A 11 -22.11 30.14 -46.50
CA LEU A 11 -21.49 30.79 -45.33
C LEU A 11 -22.24 30.20 -44.10
N LEU A 12 -21.57 30.10 -42.95
CA LEU A 12 -22.08 29.84 -41.56
C LEU A 12 -22.33 28.36 -41.19
N MET A 13 -21.87 27.81 -40.06
CA MET A 13 -21.53 28.35 -38.72
C MET A 13 -20.36 27.53 -38.13
N LEU A 14 -19.22 28.12 -37.75
CA LEU A 14 -18.87 28.51 -36.36
C LEU A 14 -19.59 27.73 -35.25
N THR A 15 -18.94 26.72 -34.65
CA THR A 15 -18.50 26.66 -33.23
C THR A 15 -18.05 25.25 -32.88
N GLY A 16 -16.94 25.12 -32.14
CA GLY A 16 -16.51 23.83 -31.61
C GLY A 16 -15.01 23.56 -31.61
N MET A 17 -14.14 24.57 -31.52
CA MET A 17 -12.82 24.35 -30.93
C MET A 17 -13.02 23.91 -29.48
N SER A 18 -12.73 22.65 -29.19
CA SER A 18 -12.21 22.25 -27.89
C SER A 18 -11.05 21.31 -28.14
N PRO A 19 -9.81 21.71 -27.79
CA PRO A 19 -8.74 20.74 -27.70
C PRO A 19 -9.13 19.79 -26.57
N ALA A 20 -9.07 18.49 -26.83
CA ALA A 20 -9.09 17.50 -25.77
C ALA A 20 -7.94 17.87 -24.81
N ILE A 21 -8.31 18.39 -23.65
CA ILE A 21 -7.39 18.67 -22.55
C ILE A 21 -6.85 17.30 -22.15
N ALA A 22 -5.62 17.01 -22.57
CA ALA A 22 -4.81 16.01 -21.90
C ALA A 22 -4.65 16.48 -20.46
N THR A 23 -5.38 15.87 -19.54
CA THR A 23 -5.23 16.11 -18.10
C THR A 23 -3.84 15.59 -17.68
N PRO A 24 -2.89 16.45 -17.27
CA PRO A 24 -1.64 15.99 -16.69
C PRO A 24 -1.86 15.85 -15.18
N ALA A 25 -2.59 14.82 -14.75
CA ALA A 25 -2.81 14.54 -13.33
C ALA A 25 -2.18 13.21 -12.86
N GLN A 26 -1.59 12.42 -13.76
CA GLN A 26 -0.92 11.16 -13.39
C GLN A 26 0.61 11.26 -13.25
N ALA A 27 1.21 12.41 -13.56
CA ALA A 27 2.67 12.56 -13.56
C ALA A 27 3.26 13.11 -12.25
N ASN A 28 2.44 13.61 -11.31
CA ASN A 28 2.97 14.36 -10.16
C ASN A 28 2.91 13.63 -8.79
N THR A 29 2.26 12.46 -8.70
CA THR A 29 2.18 11.68 -7.43
C THR A 29 3.22 10.55 -7.37
N ALA A 30 3.72 10.10 -8.53
CA ALA A 30 4.73 9.04 -8.60
C ALA A 30 6.09 9.49 -8.02
N ALA A 31 6.44 10.77 -8.14
CA ALA A 31 7.76 11.28 -7.75
C ALA A 31 7.97 11.40 -6.23
N ALA A 32 6.92 11.71 -5.45
CA ALA A 32 7.01 11.81 -3.99
C ALA A 32 7.13 10.43 -3.31
N SER A 33 6.69 9.37 -3.99
CA SER A 33 6.64 8.00 -3.45
C SER A 33 7.96 7.23 -3.58
N GLU A 34 8.88 7.65 -4.44
CA GLU A 34 10.13 6.90 -4.74
C GLU A 34 11.10 6.83 -3.54
N PRO A 35 11.34 7.91 -2.77
CA PRO A 35 12.19 7.83 -1.57
C PRO A 35 11.58 6.93 -0.48
N ALA A 36 10.27 7.04 -0.26
CA ALA A 36 9.53 6.21 0.69
C ALA A 36 9.58 4.73 0.29
N PHE A 37 9.39 4.44 -1.00
CA PHE A 37 9.50 3.09 -1.54
C PHE A 37 10.91 2.51 -1.39
N LYS A 38 11.95 3.28 -1.72
CA LYS A 38 13.35 2.86 -1.49
C LYS A 38 13.64 2.61 -0.03
N HIS A 39 13.09 3.44 0.87
CA HIS A 39 13.23 3.24 2.30
C HIS A 39 12.58 1.93 2.76
N LEU A 40 11.35 1.66 2.30
CA LEU A 40 10.66 0.39 2.61
C LEU A 40 11.43 -0.83 2.09
N LEU A 41 11.91 -0.78 0.85
CA LEU A 41 12.72 -1.86 0.27
C LEU A 41 14.02 -2.09 1.04
N ARG A 42 14.67 -1.01 1.50
CA ARG A 42 15.88 -1.11 2.32
C ARG A 42 15.58 -1.70 3.69
N ALA A 43 14.49 -1.28 4.33
CA ALA A 43 14.08 -1.80 5.63
C ALA A 43 13.83 -3.31 5.55
N LEU A 44 13.06 -3.75 4.54
CA LEU A 44 12.80 -5.17 4.27
C LEU A 44 14.08 -5.99 4.06
N ARG A 45 15.03 -5.48 3.27
CA ARG A 45 16.32 -6.15 3.03
C ARG A 45 17.21 -6.21 4.26
N PHE A 46 17.17 -5.17 5.09
CA PHE A 46 18.02 -5.07 6.27
C PHE A 46 17.59 -6.03 7.39
N SER A 47 16.29 -6.30 7.51
CA SER A 47 15.73 -7.17 8.55
C SER A 47 15.44 -8.60 8.09
N GLN A 48 15.92 -9.02 6.93
CA GLN A 48 15.72 -10.39 6.45
C GLN A 48 16.20 -11.42 7.48
N GLY A 49 15.36 -12.41 7.77
CA GLY A 49 15.62 -13.46 8.76
C GLY A 49 15.41 -13.06 10.22
N GLU A 50 14.99 -11.82 10.49
CA GLU A 50 14.62 -11.38 11.83
C GLU A 50 13.25 -10.67 11.84
N PHE A 51 12.57 -10.72 12.99
CA PHE A 51 11.36 -9.94 13.16
C PHE A 51 11.65 -8.44 13.16
N SER A 52 10.96 -7.72 12.28
CA SER A 52 10.94 -6.25 12.27
C SER A 52 9.54 -5.79 11.89
N LEU A 53 8.95 -4.92 12.71
CA LEU A 53 7.67 -4.30 12.40
C LEU A 53 7.91 -3.01 11.61
N ILE A 54 7.37 -2.94 10.40
CA ILE A 54 7.45 -1.77 9.53
C ILE A 54 6.03 -1.26 9.30
N LEU A 55 5.76 -0.03 9.69
CA LEU A 55 4.47 0.62 9.46
C LEU A 55 4.55 1.46 8.19
N ALA A 56 3.71 1.13 7.21
CA ALA A 56 3.59 1.84 5.94
C ALA A 56 2.24 2.57 5.87
N ASP A 57 2.28 3.89 6.08
CA ASP A 57 1.11 4.78 6.03
C ASP A 57 0.81 5.15 4.57
N CYS A 58 -0.23 4.54 4.01
CA CYS A 58 -0.65 4.72 2.62
C CYS A 58 -2.20 4.62 2.55
N PRO A 59 -2.91 5.75 2.61
CA PRO A 59 -4.38 5.77 2.63
C PRO A 59 -5.01 5.42 1.28
N ASP A 60 -4.31 5.66 0.18
CA ASP A 60 -4.81 5.40 -1.17
C ASP A 60 -4.66 3.92 -1.54
N ALA A 61 -5.79 3.25 -1.76
CA ALA A 61 -5.82 1.81 -2.03
C ALA A 61 -5.19 1.43 -3.38
N GLU A 62 -5.33 2.28 -4.40
CA GLU A 62 -4.72 2.04 -5.72
C GLU A 62 -3.20 2.15 -5.65
N GLN A 63 -2.69 3.20 -5.00
CA GLN A 63 -1.26 3.39 -4.74
C GLN A 63 -0.70 2.24 -3.92
N ARG A 64 -1.38 1.80 -2.86
CA ARG A 64 -0.95 0.65 -2.06
C ARG A 64 -0.90 -0.63 -2.86
N CYS A 65 -1.89 -0.88 -3.73
CA CYS A 65 -1.88 -2.02 -4.64
C CYS A 65 -0.67 -1.96 -5.59
N HIS A 66 -0.43 -0.79 -6.18
CA HIS A 66 0.71 -0.57 -7.07
C HIS A 66 2.06 -0.77 -6.37
N LEU A 67 2.24 -0.21 -5.17
CA LEU A 67 3.46 -0.38 -4.36
C LEU A 67 3.67 -1.85 -3.95
N THR A 68 2.60 -2.54 -3.60
CA THR A 68 2.63 -3.97 -3.26
C THR A 68 3.09 -4.81 -4.44
N HIS A 69 2.58 -4.53 -5.63
CA HIS A 69 3.02 -5.18 -6.86
C HIS A 69 4.51 -4.95 -7.13
N GLN A 70 4.97 -3.70 -7.05
CA GLN A 70 6.38 -3.37 -7.24
C GLN A 70 7.30 -4.06 -6.21
N LEU A 71 6.89 -4.16 -4.93
CA LEU A 71 7.68 -4.86 -3.91
C LEU A 71 7.86 -6.34 -4.25
N ARG A 72 6.80 -7.01 -4.73
CA ARG A 72 6.86 -8.43 -5.14
C ARG A 72 7.86 -8.64 -6.27
N GLU A 73 7.85 -7.77 -7.28
CA GLU A 73 8.81 -7.83 -8.40
C GLU A 73 10.25 -7.61 -7.92
N ARG A 74 10.47 -6.66 -7.00
CA ARG A 74 11.81 -6.33 -6.49
C ARG A 74 12.39 -7.34 -5.50
N LEU A 75 11.54 -8.16 -4.88
CA LEU A 75 11.90 -9.18 -3.88
C LEU A 75 11.77 -10.61 -4.41
N SER A 76 11.78 -10.79 -5.74
CA SER A 76 11.77 -12.12 -6.39
C SER A 76 10.61 -13.02 -5.93
N HIS A 77 9.44 -12.43 -5.69
CA HIS A 77 8.23 -13.14 -5.23
C HIS A 77 8.34 -13.88 -3.87
N ARG A 78 9.40 -13.66 -3.08
CA ARG A 78 9.53 -14.20 -1.70
C ARG A 78 8.80 -13.35 -0.65
N LEU A 79 7.72 -12.69 -1.06
CA LEU A 79 6.93 -11.81 -0.23
C LEU A 79 5.54 -12.41 -0.07
N GLN A 80 5.19 -12.80 1.14
CA GLN A 80 3.85 -13.27 1.45
C GLN A 80 2.91 -12.06 1.60
N ASP A 81 1.78 -12.06 0.90
CA ASP A 81 0.74 -11.05 1.10
C ASP A 81 -0.44 -11.66 1.86
N VAL A 82 -0.95 -10.90 2.82
CA VAL A 82 -2.06 -11.27 3.69
C VAL A 82 -3.04 -10.11 3.72
N THR A 83 -4.22 -10.30 3.13
CA THR A 83 -5.34 -9.38 3.32
C THR A 83 -6.22 -9.90 4.44
N LEU A 84 -6.37 -9.12 5.50
CA LEU A 84 -7.25 -9.46 6.61
C LEU A 84 -8.71 -9.43 6.13
N PRO A 85 -9.48 -10.51 6.28
CA PRO A 85 -10.90 -10.49 5.97
C PRO A 85 -11.66 -9.60 6.95
N ILE A 86 -12.87 -9.17 6.58
CA ILE A 86 -13.76 -8.37 7.44
C ILE A 86 -13.99 -9.04 8.81
N SER A 87 -14.05 -10.38 8.82
CA SER A 87 -14.26 -11.21 10.01
C SER A 87 -12.98 -11.57 10.79
N ALA A 88 -11.85 -10.95 10.49
CA ALA A 88 -10.60 -11.23 11.18
C ALA A 88 -10.70 -10.95 12.68
N SER A 89 -10.37 -11.93 13.51
CA SER A 89 -10.44 -11.83 14.97
C SER A 89 -9.13 -11.42 15.62
N THR A 90 -7.98 -11.85 15.08
CA THR A 90 -6.65 -11.44 15.55
C THR A 90 -5.63 -11.38 14.42
N LEU A 91 -4.66 -10.46 14.53
CA LEU A 91 -3.52 -10.40 13.61
C LEU A 91 -2.66 -11.68 13.67
N LEU A 92 -2.51 -12.26 14.86
CA LEU A 92 -1.69 -13.45 15.08
C LEU A 92 -2.23 -14.66 14.33
N SER A 93 -3.53 -14.97 14.45
CA SER A 93 -4.14 -16.12 13.76
C SER A 93 -4.08 -15.97 12.24
N SER A 94 -4.24 -14.75 11.73
CA SER A 94 -4.12 -14.47 10.29
C SER A 94 -2.69 -14.71 9.79
N LEU A 95 -1.68 -14.29 10.55
CA LEU A 95 -0.28 -14.54 10.22
C LEU A 95 0.09 -16.02 10.34
N GLN A 96 -0.35 -16.71 11.40
CA GLN A 96 -0.16 -18.14 11.55
C GLN A 96 -0.74 -18.91 10.36
N SER A 97 -1.98 -18.60 9.97
CA SER A 97 -2.60 -19.24 8.81
C SER A 97 -1.81 -19.00 7.52
N ALA A 98 -1.29 -17.79 7.31
CA ALA A 98 -0.54 -17.46 6.11
C ALA A 98 0.85 -18.11 6.06
N LEU A 99 1.54 -18.19 7.20
CA LEU A 99 2.91 -18.70 7.31
C LEU A 99 2.99 -20.23 7.50
N ASN A 100 1.86 -20.90 7.74
CA ASN A 100 1.79 -22.37 7.83
C ASN A 100 1.84 -23.08 6.47
N HIS A 101 1.83 -22.35 5.35
CA HIS A 101 1.89 -22.91 4.00
C HIS A 101 3.34 -23.12 3.52
N PRO A 102 3.61 -24.15 2.71
CA PRO A 102 4.95 -24.40 2.20
C PRO A 102 5.41 -23.30 1.25
N GLY A 103 6.61 -22.77 1.51
CA GLY A 103 7.24 -21.70 0.75
C GLY A 103 7.77 -20.64 1.72
N ASP A 104 9.04 -20.77 2.13
CA ASP A 104 9.65 -19.87 3.12
C ASP A 104 9.71 -18.43 2.57
N PRO A 105 8.85 -17.50 3.05
CA PRO A 105 8.89 -16.13 2.58
C PRO A 105 10.00 -15.37 3.31
N ASP A 106 10.66 -14.45 2.61
CA ASP A 106 11.67 -13.58 3.20
C ASP A 106 11.04 -12.40 3.97
N ALA A 107 9.76 -12.10 3.70
CA ALA A 107 8.98 -11.04 4.35
C ALA A 107 7.47 -11.28 4.18
N VAL A 108 6.67 -10.63 5.02
CA VAL A 108 5.21 -10.64 4.94
C VAL A 108 4.65 -9.23 4.92
N MET A 109 3.60 -9.01 4.15
CA MET A 109 2.80 -7.79 4.17
C MET A 109 1.37 -8.10 4.58
N VAL A 110 0.82 -7.22 5.42
CA VAL A 110 -0.55 -7.33 5.90
C VAL A 110 -1.31 -6.06 5.52
N SER A 111 -2.48 -6.24 4.92
CA SER A 111 -3.42 -5.17 4.51
C SER A 111 -4.83 -5.46 5.02
N GLY A 112 -5.72 -4.45 4.95
CA GLY A 112 -7.14 -4.63 5.25
C GLY A 112 -7.52 -4.49 6.73
N LEU A 113 -6.72 -3.81 7.55
CA LEU A 113 -7.14 -3.48 8.92
C LEU A 113 -8.36 -2.56 8.95
N GLU A 114 -8.46 -1.65 7.98
CA GLU A 114 -9.53 -0.66 7.85
C GLU A 114 -10.91 -1.25 7.53
N GLN A 115 -10.96 -2.51 7.07
CA GLN A 115 -12.20 -3.22 6.75
C GLN A 115 -12.62 -4.25 7.82
N VAL A 116 -11.79 -4.49 8.84
CA VAL A 116 -12.12 -5.44 9.90
C VAL A 116 -13.23 -4.86 10.78
N GLU A 117 -14.27 -5.67 11.02
CA GLU A 117 -15.44 -5.26 11.78
C GLU A 117 -15.10 -4.80 13.21
N ASP A 118 -14.28 -5.57 13.93
CA ASP A 118 -13.78 -5.22 15.26
C ASP A 118 -12.27 -4.98 15.27
N VAL A 119 -11.84 -3.96 14.52
CA VAL A 119 -10.42 -3.57 14.48
C VAL A 119 -9.87 -3.19 15.86
N VAL A 120 -10.73 -2.70 16.78
CA VAL A 120 -10.31 -2.36 18.15
C VAL A 120 -9.88 -3.62 18.90
N ALA A 121 -10.68 -4.68 18.87
CA ALA A 121 -10.33 -5.96 19.47
C ALA A 121 -9.07 -6.56 18.82
N VAL A 122 -8.95 -6.50 17.49
CA VAL A 122 -7.75 -6.98 16.78
C VAL A 122 -6.48 -6.28 17.26
N LEU A 123 -6.50 -4.95 17.39
CA LEU A 123 -5.33 -4.19 17.82
C LEU A 123 -4.99 -4.45 19.30
N CYS A 124 -6.00 -4.52 20.18
CA CYS A 124 -5.81 -4.89 21.58
C CYS A 124 -5.20 -6.29 21.71
N ALA A 125 -5.74 -7.28 20.97
CA ALA A 125 -5.22 -8.64 20.93
C ALA A 125 -3.78 -8.67 20.42
N ALA A 126 -3.48 -7.95 19.33
CA ALA A 126 -2.13 -7.87 18.79
C ALA A 126 -1.11 -7.29 19.80
N ASN A 127 -1.52 -6.35 20.65
CA ASN A 127 -0.68 -5.84 21.73
C ASN A 127 -0.37 -6.91 22.79
N LEU A 128 -1.40 -7.65 23.20
CA LEU A 128 -1.29 -8.71 24.21
C LEU A 128 -0.43 -9.87 23.71
N THR A 129 -0.59 -10.24 22.43
CA THR A 129 0.11 -11.37 21.81
C THR A 129 1.36 -10.95 21.03
N ARG A 130 1.90 -9.76 21.26
CA ARG A 130 3.07 -9.24 20.50
C ARG A 130 4.29 -10.18 20.54
N ASN A 131 4.53 -10.83 21.67
CA ASN A 131 5.63 -11.78 21.80
C ASN A 131 5.39 -13.04 20.95
N ASP A 132 4.14 -13.51 20.86
CA ASP A 132 3.76 -14.61 19.98
C ASP A 132 3.83 -14.22 18.51
N LEU A 133 3.45 -12.99 18.16
CA LEU A 133 3.62 -12.44 16.82
C LEU A 133 5.08 -12.50 16.38
N ARG A 134 6.00 -12.03 17.24
CA ARG A 134 7.44 -12.08 16.99
C ARG A 134 7.98 -13.51 16.85
N ARG A 135 7.47 -14.45 17.64
CA ARG A 135 7.88 -15.87 17.57
C ARG A 135 7.36 -16.57 16.31
N CYS A 136 6.11 -16.30 15.94
CA CYS A 136 5.48 -16.88 14.76
C CYS A 136 6.03 -16.32 13.45
N CYS A 137 6.46 -15.07 13.47
CA CYS A 137 6.91 -14.32 12.29
C CYS A 137 8.35 -13.84 12.51
N PRO A 138 9.38 -14.71 12.46
CA PRO A 138 10.79 -14.32 12.58
C PRO A 138 11.31 -13.66 11.30
N LEU A 139 10.51 -12.78 10.69
CA LEU A 139 10.75 -12.14 9.40
C LEU A 139 10.15 -10.72 9.41
N PRO A 140 10.57 -9.85 8.48
CA PRO A 140 10.03 -8.50 8.34
C PRO A 140 8.52 -8.53 8.07
N LEU A 141 7.76 -7.81 8.90
CA LEU A 141 6.31 -7.64 8.78
C LEU A 141 6.02 -6.18 8.41
N VAL A 142 5.50 -5.98 7.20
CA VAL A 142 4.94 -4.69 6.77
C VAL A 142 3.45 -4.66 7.11
N LEU A 143 3.05 -3.68 7.91
CA LEU A 143 1.65 -3.40 8.16
C LEU A 143 1.26 -2.17 7.34
N TRP A 144 0.42 -2.36 6.34
CA TRP A 144 -0.21 -1.26 5.63
C TRP A 144 -1.29 -0.65 6.53
N VAL A 145 -1.19 0.65 6.76
CA VAL A 145 -2.11 1.38 7.64
C VAL A 145 -2.59 2.65 6.97
N THR A 146 -3.81 3.06 7.34
CA THR A 146 -4.28 4.44 7.11
C THR A 146 -3.91 5.31 8.31
N PRO A 147 -4.03 6.65 8.21
CA PRO A 147 -3.84 7.55 9.35
C PRO A 147 -4.75 7.21 10.55
N GLU A 148 -5.98 6.72 10.31
CA GLU A 148 -6.93 6.27 11.33
C GLU A 148 -6.40 5.03 12.04
N ILE A 149 -6.00 4.00 11.27
CA ILE A 149 -5.46 2.75 11.82
C ILE A 149 -4.17 3.01 12.58
N LEU A 150 -3.30 3.88 12.08
CA LEU A 150 -2.06 4.24 12.76
C LEU A 150 -2.33 4.94 14.11
N ARG A 151 -3.34 5.82 14.18
CA ARG A 151 -3.77 6.45 15.44
C ARG A 151 -4.32 5.42 16.41
N LEU A 152 -5.17 4.51 15.95
CA LEU A 152 -5.71 3.44 16.78
C LEU A 152 -4.62 2.50 17.28
N LEU A 153 -3.69 2.09 16.42
CA LEU A 153 -2.56 1.22 16.77
C LEU A 153 -1.73 1.84 17.89
N LYS A 154 -1.36 3.12 17.79
CA LYS A 154 -0.59 3.83 18.83
C LYS A 154 -1.32 3.91 20.17
N ARG A 155 -2.66 3.94 20.15
CA ARG A 155 -3.50 4.06 21.36
C ARG A 155 -3.79 2.69 22.00
N LEU A 156 -4.12 1.70 21.19
CA LEU A 156 -4.64 0.41 21.63
C LEU A 156 -3.55 -0.66 21.71
N ALA A 157 -2.48 -0.49 20.94
CA ALA A 157 -1.34 -1.39 20.91
C ALA A 157 0.00 -0.66 21.08
N PRO A 158 0.18 0.10 22.19
CA PRO A 158 1.39 0.91 22.39
C PRO A 158 2.65 0.04 22.43
N ASP A 159 2.62 -1.13 23.08
CA ASP A 159 3.79 -2.01 23.19
C ASP A 159 4.19 -2.59 21.83
N LEU A 160 3.21 -3.06 21.04
CA LEU A 160 3.48 -3.52 19.68
C LEU A 160 4.01 -2.37 18.81
N SER A 161 3.37 -1.20 18.87
CA SER A 161 3.78 -0.02 18.09
C SER A 161 5.18 0.48 18.46
N SER A 162 5.61 0.27 19.71
CA SER A 162 6.96 0.63 20.17
C SER A 162 8.08 -0.17 19.49
N TRP A 163 7.76 -1.33 18.92
CA TRP A 163 8.70 -2.14 18.15
C TRP A 163 8.84 -1.70 16.69
N ALA A 164 7.95 -0.82 16.23
CA ALA A 164 8.02 -0.34 14.86
C ALA A 164 9.19 0.62 14.67
N ALA A 165 9.86 0.49 13.52
CA ALA A 165 10.71 1.56 13.01
C ALA A 165 9.87 2.84 12.75
N PRO A 166 10.49 4.02 12.57
CA PRO A 166 9.78 5.22 12.16
C PRO A 166 8.85 4.96 10.97
N VAL A 167 7.59 5.42 11.08
CA VAL A 167 6.55 5.18 10.07
C VAL A 167 6.98 5.70 8.71
N ILE A 168 6.88 4.86 7.69
CA ILE A 168 7.14 5.24 6.30
C ILE A 168 5.84 5.77 5.72
N ARG A 169 5.84 7.04 5.29
CA ARG A 169 4.64 7.72 4.77
C ARG A 169 4.71 7.80 3.24
N PHE A 170 3.63 7.40 2.58
CA PHE A 170 3.42 7.54 1.15
C PHE A 170 2.35 8.61 0.94
N ALA A 171 2.80 9.87 0.80
CA ALA A 171 1.98 11.07 0.66
C ALA A 171 2.52 11.95 -0.48
#